data_AF-A0AA95HFW0-F1
#
_entry.id   AF-A0AA95HFW0-F1
#
_cell.length_a   1.000
_cell.length_b   1.000
_cell.length_c   1.000
_cell.angle_alpha   90.00
_cell.angle_beta   90.00
_cell.angle_gamma   90.00
#
_symmetry.space_group_name_H-M   'P 1'
#
loop_
_entity.id
_entity.type
_entity.pdbx_description
1 polymer ?
#
loop_
_entity_poly.entity_id
_entity_poly.type
_entity_poly.pdbx_seq_one_letter_code
_entity_poly.pdbx_strand_id
1 'polypeptide(L)'
;MIARHMLPTLLARSSQWPVVTVTGPRQSGKTTLCREAFPDKPYANLERPDTRDFARTDPRGFLGQFTDGAVIDEIQRVPELLSWIQVAVDEKNTQGQFILTGSHQFELSRHISQSLAGRTALLKLLPLSMAELLPVLASPSIDSFLYQGGYPRIHAQQLDPAVALGDYFETYVQRDLRELVQLRNLHLFEKFVRLVAGRVGQLVNLQSLGADVGVSAHTVQEWLTLLEASYTSPCHKIVFFDQGNMVR
;
A
#
# COMPACT_ATOMS: atom_id res chain seq x y z
N MET A 1 19.86 5.41 -4.16
CA MET A 1 18.39 5.26 -4.19
C MET A 1 18.08 4.11 -5.15
N ILE A 2 17.18 3.19 -4.81
CA ILE A 2 16.86 2.05 -5.68
C ILE A 2 15.75 2.49 -6.65
N ALA A 3 16.04 2.45 -7.95
CA ALA A 3 15.11 2.87 -9.00
C ALA A 3 13.84 2.00 -8.99
N ARG A 4 12.68 2.64 -9.08
CA ARG A 4 11.39 1.93 -9.09
C ARG A 4 10.95 1.63 -10.51
N HIS A 5 10.62 0.37 -10.81
CA HIS A 5 10.09 -0.03 -12.12
C HIS A 5 8.72 0.59 -12.41
N MET A 6 7.98 1.03 -11.39
CA MET A 6 6.67 1.69 -11.55
C MET A 6 6.79 3.14 -12.06
N LEU A 7 7.97 3.77 -12.00
CA LEU A 7 8.15 5.18 -12.36
C LEU A 7 7.65 5.52 -13.78
N PRO A 8 8.03 4.78 -14.85
CA PRO A 8 7.53 5.07 -16.20
C PRO A 8 6.01 4.96 -16.31
N THR A 9 5.42 3.97 -15.63
CA THR A 9 3.96 3.79 -15.59
C THR A 9 3.28 4.95 -14.87
N LEU A 10 3.83 5.42 -13.73
CA LEU A 10 3.31 6.57 -13.00
C LEU A 10 3.28 7.82 -13.88
N LEU A 11 4.37 8.12 -14.57
CA LEU A 11 4.47 9.25 -15.48
C LEU A 11 3.46 9.11 -16.64
N ALA A 12 3.39 7.93 -17.26
CA ALA A 12 2.45 7.67 -18.35
C ALA A 12 0.97 7.77 -17.93
N ARG A 13 0.63 7.37 -16.69
CA ARG A 13 -0.73 7.57 -16.17
C ARG A 13 -1.02 9.03 -15.87
N SER A 14 -0.02 9.76 -15.37
CA SER A 14 -0.21 11.19 -15.07
C SER A 14 -0.46 12.05 -16.32
N SER A 15 -0.04 11.60 -17.51
CA SER A 15 -0.36 12.31 -18.75
C SER A 15 -1.75 12.00 -19.32
N GLN A 16 -2.46 11.01 -18.75
CA GLN A 16 -3.72 10.49 -19.28
C GLN A 16 -4.91 10.63 -18.32
N TRP A 17 -4.65 10.72 -17.01
CA TRP A 17 -5.68 10.94 -15.99
C TRP A 17 -5.42 12.21 -15.20
N PRO A 18 -6.47 12.97 -14.81
CA PRO A 18 -6.29 14.18 -14.02
C PRO A 18 -5.83 13.89 -12.59
N VAL A 19 -6.15 12.69 -12.08
CA VAL A 19 -5.67 12.22 -10.79
C VAL A 19 -4.93 10.89 -10.95
N VAL A 20 -3.78 10.74 -10.28
CA VAL A 20 -3.16 9.41 -10.11
C VAL A 20 -3.06 9.10 -8.63
N THR A 21 -3.61 7.96 -8.21
CA THR A 21 -3.53 7.52 -6.82
C THR A 21 -2.58 6.34 -6.72
N VAL A 22 -1.51 6.50 -5.94
CA VAL A 22 -0.55 5.45 -5.61
C VAL A 22 -0.85 4.87 -4.24
N THR A 23 -1.35 3.64 -4.21
CA THR A 23 -1.62 2.89 -2.98
C THR A 23 -0.57 1.81 -2.75
N GLY A 24 -0.50 1.27 -1.53
CA GLY A 24 0.45 0.20 -1.21
C GLY A 24 0.82 0.17 0.27
N PRO A 25 1.51 -0.88 0.75
CA PRO A 25 1.84 -1.02 2.17
C PRO A 25 2.67 0.16 2.68
N ARG A 26 2.62 0.43 3.98
CA ARG A 26 3.52 1.41 4.60
C ARG A 26 4.97 1.03 4.31
N GLN A 27 5.83 2.04 4.20
CA GLN A 27 7.25 1.87 3.89
C GLN A 27 7.56 1.23 2.52
N SER A 28 6.59 1.04 1.62
CA SER A 28 6.86 0.54 0.25
C SER A 28 7.55 1.54 -0.68
N GLY A 29 7.67 2.81 -0.27
CA GLY A 29 8.33 3.87 -1.03
C GLY A 29 7.40 4.78 -1.85
N LYS A 30 6.09 4.82 -1.54
CA LYS A 30 5.08 5.63 -2.26
C LYS A 30 5.44 7.11 -2.34
N THR A 31 5.67 7.73 -1.18
CA THR A 31 6.05 9.15 -1.06
C THR A 31 7.32 9.43 -1.83
N THR A 32 8.34 8.57 -1.68
CA THR A 32 9.62 8.71 -2.38
C THR A 32 9.42 8.67 -3.90
N LEU A 33 8.67 7.68 -4.40
CA LEU A 33 8.37 7.55 -5.83
C LEU A 33 7.63 8.78 -6.38
N CYS A 34 6.60 9.27 -5.68
CA CYS A 34 5.82 10.41 -6.15
C CYS A 34 6.63 11.71 -6.15
N ARG A 35 7.48 11.92 -5.13
CA ARG A 35 8.36 13.10 -5.06
C ARG A 35 9.48 13.06 -6.08
N GLU A 36 10.00 11.88 -6.40
CA GLU A 36 10.98 11.67 -7.47
C GLU A 36 10.36 11.91 -8.85
N ALA A 37 9.14 11.42 -9.07
CA ALA A 37 8.43 11.56 -10.35
C ALA A 37 7.99 13.01 -10.63
N PHE A 38 7.67 13.77 -9.58
CA PHE A 38 7.12 15.13 -9.69
C PHE A 38 7.86 16.11 -8.77
N PRO A 39 9.14 16.39 -9.02
CA PRO A 39 9.96 17.23 -8.15
C PRO A 39 9.47 18.68 -8.08
N ASP A 40 8.86 19.18 -9.15
CA ASP A 40 8.38 20.56 -9.27
C ASP A 40 6.96 20.77 -8.73
N LYS A 41 6.25 19.69 -8.39
CA LYS A 41 4.90 19.80 -7.82
C LYS A 41 4.97 20.15 -6.33
N PRO A 42 4.11 21.05 -5.84
CA PRO A 42 3.92 21.24 -4.41
C PRO A 42 3.59 19.92 -3.71
N TYR A 43 4.10 19.76 -2.49
CA TYR A 43 3.91 18.56 -1.69
C TYR A 43 3.19 18.90 -0.38
N ALA A 44 2.09 18.20 -0.11
CA ALA A 44 1.33 18.31 1.13
C ALA A 44 1.24 16.94 1.82
N ASN A 45 1.52 16.90 3.13
CA ASN A 45 1.46 15.67 3.91
C ASN A 45 0.33 15.73 4.95
N LEU A 46 -0.70 14.90 4.79
CA LEU A 46 -1.87 14.89 5.67
C LEU A 46 -1.66 14.07 6.96
N GLU A 47 -0.49 13.48 7.19
CA GLU A 47 -0.11 13.02 8.54
C GLU A 47 0.25 14.18 9.47
N ARG A 48 0.69 15.31 8.91
CA ARG A 48 0.95 16.51 9.69
C ARG A 48 -0.36 17.08 10.25
N PRO A 49 -0.51 17.23 11.59
CA PRO A 49 -1.76 17.69 12.18
C PRO A 49 -2.25 19.03 11.65
N ASP A 50 -1.35 20.01 11.51
CA ASP A 50 -1.65 21.35 10.99
C ASP A 50 -2.18 21.31 9.55
N THR A 51 -1.51 20.57 8.67
CA THR A 51 -1.93 20.40 7.28
C THR A 51 -3.27 19.65 7.19
N ARG A 52 -3.43 18.60 8.00
CA ARG A 52 -4.66 17.81 8.05
C ARG A 52 -5.84 18.63 8.54
N ASP A 53 -5.67 19.36 9.63
CA ASP A 53 -6.74 20.14 10.24
C ASP A 53 -7.20 21.22 9.26
N PHE A 54 -6.27 21.90 8.58
CA PHE A 54 -6.62 22.86 7.53
C PHE A 54 -7.39 22.21 6.38
N ALA A 55 -6.91 21.08 5.85
CA ALA A 55 -7.59 20.35 4.78
C ALA A 55 -8.99 19.85 5.19
N ARG A 56 -9.24 19.61 6.48
CA ARG A 56 -10.55 19.21 7.03
C ARG A 56 -11.49 20.39 7.23
N THR A 57 -10.99 21.48 7.83
CA THR A 57 -11.82 22.63 8.20
C THR A 57 -12.13 23.54 7.01
N ASP A 58 -11.19 23.68 6.08
CA ASP A 58 -11.35 24.47 4.86
C ASP A 58 -10.72 23.75 3.64
N PRO A 59 -11.37 22.70 3.12
CA PRO A 59 -10.89 21.95 1.96
C PRO A 59 -10.71 22.83 0.71
N ARG A 60 -11.56 23.85 0.54
CA ARG A 60 -11.51 24.76 -0.59
C ARG A 60 -10.30 25.68 -0.51
N GLY A 61 -10.05 26.28 0.66
CA GLY A 61 -8.85 27.08 0.90
C GLY A 61 -7.57 26.26 0.78
N PHE A 62 -7.58 25.02 1.28
CA PHE A 62 -6.47 24.09 1.13
C PHE A 62 -6.13 23.80 -0.33
N LEU A 63 -7.11 23.38 -1.14
CA LEU A 63 -6.89 23.13 -2.57
C LEU A 63 -6.59 24.42 -3.35
N GLY A 64 -7.05 25.57 -2.87
CA GLY A 64 -6.72 26.88 -3.41
C GLY A 64 -5.22 27.21 -3.39
N GLN A 65 -4.43 26.57 -2.51
CA GLN A 65 -2.97 26.67 -2.51
C GLN A 65 -2.31 25.87 -3.66
N PHE A 66 -3.06 24.97 -4.29
CA PHE A 66 -2.58 24.00 -5.26
C PHE A 66 -3.38 24.07 -6.57
N THR A 67 -3.55 25.29 -7.10
CA THR A 67 -4.32 25.52 -8.33
C THR A 67 -3.85 24.65 -9.48
N ASP A 68 -2.53 24.51 -9.67
CA ASP A 68 -1.94 23.71 -10.75
C ASP A 68 -1.64 22.26 -10.33
N GLY A 69 -2.19 21.87 -9.18
CA GLY A 69 -2.11 20.55 -8.64
C GLY A 69 -0.94 20.33 -7.69
N ALA A 70 -0.94 19.17 -7.02
CA ALA A 70 0.01 18.84 -5.97
C ALA A 70 0.16 17.32 -5.80
N VAL A 71 1.24 16.93 -5.13
CA VAL A 71 1.37 15.61 -4.51
C VAL A 71 0.76 15.69 -3.10
N ILE A 72 -0.35 15.00 -2.87
CA ILE A 72 -1.04 14.93 -1.57
C ILE A 72 -0.79 13.55 -0.96
N ASP A 73 -0.04 13.54 0.13
CA ASP A 73 0.38 12.33 0.81
C ASP A 73 -0.61 11.92 1.90
N GLU A 74 -0.76 10.60 2.06
CA GLU A 74 -1.61 9.97 3.08
C GLU A 74 -3.08 10.44 3.03
N ILE A 75 -3.66 10.48 1.82
CA ILE A 75 -5.02 10.99 1.54
C ILE A 75 -6.12 10.31 2.36
N GLN A 76 -5.91 9.07 2.82
CA GLN A 76 -6.84 8.40 3.72
C GLN A 76 -7.01 9.11 5.08
N ARG A 77 -6.12 10.04 5.43
CA ARG A 77 -6.26 10.89 6.62
C ARG A 77 -7.36 11.92 6.48
N VAL A 78 -7.77 12.26 5.25
CA VAL A 78 -8.87 13.20 4.94
C VAL A 78 -9.65 12.69 3.70
N PRO A 79 -10.41 11.58 3.81
CA PRO A 79 -11.10 10.99 2.66
C PRO A 79 -12.12 11.92 2.00
N GLU A 80 -12.73 12.83 2.78
CA GLU A 80 -13.69 13.83 2.30
C GLU A 80 -13.08 14.82 1.30
N LEU A 81 -11.74 14.99 1.30
CA LEU A 81 -11.03 15.85 0.37
C LEU A 81 -11.16 15.37 -1.08
N LEU A 82 -11.42 14.07 -1.29
CA LEU A 82 -11.58 13.48 -2.62
C LEU A 82 -12.75 14.09 -3.40
N SER A 83 -13.85 14.45 -2.74
CA SER A 83 -14.99 15.11 -3.38
C SER A 83 -14.67 16.54 -3.81
N TRP A 84 -13.78 17.22 -3.09
CA TRP A 84 -13.30 18.56 -3.48
C TRP A 84 -12.29 18.49 -4.62
N ILE A 85 -11.41 17.48 -4.59
CA ILE A 85 -10.49 17.19 -5.70
C ILE A 85 -11.27 16.89 -6.98
N GLN A 86 -12.37 16.12 -6.89
CA GLN A 86 -13.25 15.84 -8.03
C GLN A 86 -13.73 17.12 -8.71
N VAL A 87 -14.25 18.08 -7.94
CA VAL A 87 -14.72 19.37 -8.48
C VAL A 87 -13.56 20.12 -9.13
N ALA A 88 -12.42 20.21 -8.45
CA ALA A 88 -11.25 20.93 -8.96
C ALA A 88 -10.70 20.37 -10.28
N VAL A 89 -10.72 19.04 -10.46
CA VAL A 89 -10.26 18.41 -11.71
C VAL A 89 -11.29 18.49 -12.83
N ASP A 90 -12.58 18.47 -12.51
CA ASP A 90 -13.65 18.62 -13.51
C ASP A 90 -13.67 20.03 -14.11
N GLU A 91 -13.34 21.05 -13.31
CA GLU A 91 -13.27 22.45 -13.77
C GLU A 91 -12.04 22.73 -14.64
N LYS A 92 -10.85 22.25 -14.24
CA LYS A 92 -9.61 22.52 -14.97
C LYS A 92 -9.29 21.53 -16.09
N ASN A 93 -9.77 20.29 -15.97
CA ASN A 93 -9.51 19.18 -16.89
C ASN A 93 -8.02 19.01 -17.26
N THR A 94 -7.13 19.23 -16.28
CA THR A 94 -5.68 19.14 -16.46
C THR A 94 -5.19 17.75 -16.09
N GLN A 95 -4.47 17.10 -17.00
CA GLN A 95 -3.90 15.77 -16.74
C GLN A 95 -2.80 15.84 -15.67
N GLY A 96 -2.79 14.87 -14.76
CA GLY A 96 -1.79 14.77 -13.71
C GLY A 96 -1.84 15.93 -12.73
N GLN A 97 -2.99 16.59 -12.58
CA GLN A 97 -3.17 17.69 -11.64
C GLN A 97 -2.83 17.21 -10.23
N PHE A 98 -3.52 16.19 -9.72
CA PHE A 98 -3.29 15.68 -8.38
C PHE A 98 -2.66 14.28 -8.38
N ILE A 99 -1.61 14.11 -7.57
CA ILE A 99 -0.99 12.82 -7.31
C ILE A 99 -1.23 12.48 -5.85
N LEU A 100 -2.00 11.43 -5.59
CA LEU A 100 -2.41 11.04 -4.26
C LEU A 100 -1.61 9.83 -3.80
N THR A 101 -1.25 9.77 -2.53
CA THR A 101 -0.72 8.52 -1.94
C THR A 101 -1.54 8.08 -0.74
N GLY A 102 -1.61 6.77 -0.50
CA GLY A 102 -2.22 6.25 0.71
C GLY A 102 -1.89 4.80 1.04
N SER A 103 -1.87 4.46 2.33
CA SER A 103 -1.52 3.11 2.80
C SER A 103 -2.73 2.18 3.00
N HIS A 104 -3.91 2.75 3.22
CA HIS A 104 -5.12 2.01 3.61
C HIS A 104 -6.00 1.71 2.41
N GLN A 105 -5.90 0.51 1.83
CA GLN A 105 -6.60 0.19 0.59
C GLN A 105 -8.13 0.22 0.71
N PHE A 106 -8.72 -0.37 1.76
CA PHE A 106 -10.17 -0.60 1.82
C PHE A 106 -11.00 0.68 1.86
N GLU A 107 -10.78 1.52 2.88
CA GLU A 107 -11.52 2.78 3.02
C GLU A 107 -11.25 3.69 1.82
N LEU A 108 -9.98 3.80 1.43
CA LEU A 108 -9.58 4.66 0.32
C LEU A 108 -10.18 4.21 -1.00
N SER A 109 -10.18 2.92 -1.32
CA SER A 109 -10.78 2.42 -2.56
C SER A 109 -12.28 2.69 -2.62
N ARG A 110 -13.00 2.61 -1.49
CA ARG A 110 -14.44 2.95 -1.44
C ARG A 110 -14.66 4.43 -1.74
N HIS A 111 -13.95 5.33 -1.06
CA HIS A 111 -14.08 6.76 -1.29
C HIS A 111 -13.63 7.19 -2.70
N ILE A 112 -12.57 6.58 -3.24
CA ILE A 112 -12.14 6.81 -4.61
C ILE A 112 -13.21 6.37 -5.61
N SER A 113 -13.81 5.20 -5.40
CA SER A 113 -14.87 4.71 -6.29
C SER A 113 -16.11 5.60 -6.26
N GLN A 114 -16.36 6.30 -5.16
CA GLN A 114 -17.48 7.23 -5.02
C GLN A 114 -17.19 8.59 -5.66
N SER A 115 -16.02 9.19 -5.37
CA SER A 115 -15.72 10.57 -5.76
C SER A 115 -14.88 10.69 -7.03
N LEU A 116 -14.01 9.72 -7.33
CA LEU A 116 -13.03 9.82 -8.43
C LEU A 116 -13.16 8.74 -9.50
N ALA A 117 -14.29 8.01 -9.53
CA ALA A 117 -14.55 7.04 -10.60
C ALA A 117 -14.41 7.68 -11.98
N GLY A 118 -13.64 7.02 -12.87
CA GLY A 118 -13.32 7.50 -14.22
C GLY A 118 -12.28 8.61 -14.29
N ARG A 119 -11.93 9.26 -13.17
CA ARG A 119 -11.02 10.43 -13.11
C ARG A 119 -9.66 10.11 -12.51
N THR A 120 -9.52 8.95 -11.86
CA THR A 120 -8.24 8.53 -11.31
C THR A 120 -7.69 7.25 -11.93
N ALA A 121 -6.37 7.24 -12.17
CA ALA A 121 -5.63 6.01 -12.35
C ALA A 121 -5.17 5.47 -10.98
N LEU A 122 -5.51 4.22 -10.68
CA LEU A 122 -5.06 3.54 -9.46
C LEU A 122 -3.78 2.72 -9.74
N LEU A 123 -2.73 2.98 -8.97
CA LEU A 123 -1.45 2.26 -9.04
C LEU A 123 -1.12 1.65 -7.68
N LYS A 124 -0.78 0.36 -7.66
CA LYS A 124 -0.44 -0.39 -6.43
C LYS A 124 1.08 -0.59 -6.32
N LEU A 125 1.76 0.25 -5.55
CA LEU A 125 3.19 0.17 -5.30
C LEU A 125 3.51 -0.79 -4.15
N LEU A 126 3.95 -1.99 -4.50
CA LEU A 126 4.45 -3.00 -3.57
C LEU A 126 5.92 -2.74 -3.17
N PRO A 127 6.42 -3.39 -2.11
CA PRO A 127 7.85 -3.40 -1.80
C PRO A 127 8.68 -3.90 -3.00
N LEU A 128 9.96 -3.54 -3.05
CA LEU A 128 10.88 -3.83 -4.15
C LEU A 128 10.77 -5.28 -4.59
N SER A 129 10.55 -5.47 -5.88
CA SER A 129 10.62 -6.78 -6.53
C SER A 129 12.06 -7.32 -6.52
N MET A 130 12.21 -8.62 -6.72
CA MET A 130 13.54 -9.21 -6.90
C MET A 130 14.26 -8.55 -8.08
N ALA A 131 13.55 -8.27 -9.18
CA ALA A 131 14.10 -7.60 -10.35
C ALA A 131 14.63 -6.18 -10.05
N GLU A 132 13.98 -5.42 -9.16
CA GLU A 132 14.46 -4.11 -8.70
C GLU A 132 15.69 -4.22 -7.78
N LEU A 133 15.90 -5.38 -7.15
CA LEU A 133 17.03 -5.63 -6.25
C LEU A 133 18.23 -6.29 -6.93
N LEU A 134 18.04 -7.03 -8.02
CA LEU A 134 19.13 -7.70 -8.75
C LEU A 134 20.31 -6.77 -9.12
N PRO A 135 20.10 -5.50 -9.52
CA PRO A 135 21.22 -4.60 -9.82
C PRO A 135 22.00 -4.16 -8.56
N VAL A 136 21.40 -4.30 -7.38
CA VAL A 136 21.92 -3.78 -6.10
C VAL A 136 22.50 -4.91 -5.25
N LEU A 137 21.92 -6.11 -5.34
CA LEU A 137 22.32 -7.30 -4.61
C LEU A 137 23.13 -8.21 -5.52
N ALA A 138 24.29 -8.67 -5.04
CA ALA A 138 25.14 -9.62 -5.75
C ALA A 138 24.47 -11.02 -5.78
N SER A 139 23.61 -11.24 -6.79
CA SER A 139 22.91 -12.50 -7.05
C SER A 139 22.22 -13.10 -5.81
N PRO A 140 21.18 -12.44 -5.26
CA PRO A 140 20.46 -12.95 -4.12
C PRO A 140 19.82 -14.31 -4.46
N SER A 141 20.05 -15.32 -3.62
CA SER A 141 19.26 -16.56 -3.69
C SER A 141 17.79 -16.26 -3.39
N ILE A 142 16.90 -17.13 -3.85
CA ILE A 142 15.47 -17.03 -3.53
C ILE A 142 15.30 -16.98 -2.02
N ASP A 143 15.94 -17.89 -1.27
CA ASP A 143 15.87 -17.96 0.19
C ASP A 143 16.32 -16.66 0.88
N SER A 144 17.40 -16.05 0.38
CA SER A 144 17.88 -14.77 0.88
C SER A 144 16.83 -13.67 0.69
N PHE A 145 16.14 -13.65 -0.44
CA PHE A 145 15.06 -12.70 -0.70
C PHE A 145 13.79 -13.00 0.11
N LEU A 146 13.48 -14.28 0.39
CA LEU A 146 12.38 -14.65 1.29
C LEU A 146 12.62 -14.11 2.69
N TYR A 147 13.86 -14.23 3.16
CA TYR A 147 14.27 -13.77 4.48
C TYR A 147 14.33 -12.24 4.57
N GLN A 148 14.93 -11.57 3.58
CA GLN A 148 15.11 -10.11 3.59
C GLN A 148 13.85 -9.33 3.22
N GLY A 149 12.98 -9.91 2.40
CA GLY A 149 11.84 -9.22 1.83
C GLY A 149 12.22 -8.10 0.85
N GLY A 150 11.23 -7.28 0.50
CA GLY A 150 11.39 -6.19 -0.48
C GLY A 150 11.36 -4.78 0.10
N TYR A 151 11.36 -4.60 1.42
CA TYR A 151 11.21 -3.26 1.99
C TYR A 151 12.46 -2.41 1.71
N PRO A 152 12.33 -1.25 1.04
CA PRO A 152 13.47 -0.43 0.65
C PRO A 152 14.44 -0.10 1.78
N ARG A 153 13.93 0.11 3.01
CA ARG A 153 14.75 0.48 4.16
C ARG A 153 15.74 -0.62 4.58
N ILE A 154 15.35 -1.88 4.48
CA ILE A 154 16.22 -3.03 4.80
C ILE A 154 17.45 -3.01 3.89
N HIS A 155 17.24 -2.83 2.60
CA HIS A 155 18.30 -2.81 1.59
C HIS A 155 19.13 -1.53 1.61
N ALA A 156 18.50 -0.37 1.81
CA ALA A 156 19.18 0.92 1.80
C ALA A 156 20.03 1.17 3.05
N GLN A 157 19.63 0.63 4.20
CA GLN A 157 20.32 0.84 5.49
C GLN A 157 21.02 -0.43 6.01
N GLN A 158 20.98 -1.53 5.26
CA GLN A 158 21.54 -2.83 5.65
C GLN A 158 21.06 -3.28 7.05
N LEU A 159 19.76 -3.09 7.32
CA LEU A 159 19.16 -3.50 8.59
C LEU A 159 19.11 -5.01 8.69
N ASP A 160 19.17 -5.55 9.91
CA ASP A 160 18.83 -6.93 10.17
C ASP A 160 17.35 -7.17 9.78
N PRO A 161 17.06 -8.03 8.79
CA PRO A 161 15.70 -8.30 8.36
C PRO A 161 14.80 -8.85 9.46
N ALA A 162 15.33 -9.68 10.37
CA ALA A 162 14.52 -10.28 11.44
C ALA A 162 14.00 -9.20 12.39
N VAL A 163 14.86 -8.26 12.77
CA VAL A 163 14.49 -7.12 13.61
C VAL A 163 13.56 -6.17 12.86
N ALA A 164 13.93 -5.75 11.64
CA ALA A 164 13.16 -4.77 10.89
C ALA A 164 11.75 -5.26 10.54
N LEU A 165 11.60 -6.53 10.14
CA LEU A 165 10.30 -7.13 9.81
C LEU A 165 9.50 -7.44 11.08
N GLY A 166 10.17 -7.83 12.18
CA GLY A 166 9.56 -8.00 13.49
C GLY A 166 8.93 -6.70 13.99
N ASP A 167 9.72 -5.62 14.02
CA ASP A 167 9.27 -4.28 14.43
C ASP A 167 8.13 -3.77 13.53
N TYR A 168 8.22 -4.00 12.21
CA TYR A 168 7.15 -3.64 11.28
C TYR A 168 5.86 -4.41 11.60
N PHE A 169 5.96 -5.71 11.88
CA PHE A 169 4.81 -6.52 12.23
C PHE A 169 4.16 -6.05 13.55
N GLU A 170 4.95 -5.81 14.59
CA GLU A 170 4.45 -5.33 15.88
C GLU A 170 3.81 -3.94 15.81
N THR A 171 4.47 -2.98 15.15
CA THR A 171 4.05 -1.58 15.18
C THR A 171 2.92 -1.24 14.19
N TYR A 172 2.87 -1.94 13.05
CA TYR A 172 1.92 -1.62 11.98
C TYR A 172 0.84 -2.68 11.85
N VAL A 173 1.24 -3.95 11.69
CA VAL A 173 0.29 -5.03 11.42
C VAL A 173 -0.64 -5.22 12.61
N GLN A 174 -0.11 -5.23 13.83
CA GLN A 174 -0.97 -5.33 15.01
C GLN A 174 -1.88 -4.13 15.18
N ARG A 175 -1.40 -2.91 14.92
CA ARG A 175 -2.22 -1.70 15.11
C ARG A 175 -3.39 -1.66 14.14
N ASP A 176 -3.12 -1.72 12.83
CA ASP A 176 -4.14 -1.56 11.80
C ASP A 176 -5.08 -2.78 11.74
N LEU A 177 -4.59 -3.99 12.02
CA LEU A 177 -5.46 -5.17 12.08
C LEU A 177 -6.28 -5.25 13.36
N ARG A 178 -5.84 -4.67 14.48
CA ARG A 178 -6.70 -4.57 15.68
C ARG A 178 -7.95 -3.75 15.39
N GLU A 179 -7.83 -2.67 14.62
CA GLU A 179 -8.96 -1.82 14.22
C GLU A 179 -9.91 -2.54 13.25
N LEU A 180 -9.37 -3.30 12.30
CA LEU A 180 -10.16 -3.96 11.25
C LEU A 180 -10.85 -5.25 11.70
N VAL A 181 -10.24 -6.01 12.61
CA VAL A 181 -10.61 -7.41 12.83
C VAL A 181 -11.32 -7.63 14.18
N GLN A 182 -11.49 -6.57 14.99
CA GLN A 182 -12.02 -6.67 16.36
C GLN A 182 -11.45 -7.89 17.11
N LEU A 183 -10.16 -8.16 16.90
CA LEU A 183 -9.56 -9.44 17.29
C LEU A 183 -9.71 -9.62 18.79
N ARG A 184 -10.60 -10.53 19.18
CA ARG A 184 -10.73 -10.99 20.57
C ARG A 184 -9.46 -11.69 21.05
N ASN A 185 -8.59 -12.15 20.13
CA ASN A 185 -7.35 -12.83 20.46
C ASN A 185 -6.23 -12.55 19.45
N LEU A 186 -5.39 -11.55 19.75
CA LEU A 186 -4.19 -11.21 18.98
C LEU A 186 -3.20 -12.37 18.86
N HIS A 187 -3.06 -13.18 19.92
CA HIS A 187 -2.10 -14.28 19.96
C HIS A 187 -2.41 -15.36 18.90
N LEU A 188 -3.69 -15.68 18.68
CA LEU A 188 -4.10 -16.61 17.63
C LEU A 188 -3.79 -16.06 16.23
N PHE A 189 -3.94 -14.75 16.04
CA PHE A 189 -3.59 -14.09 14.79
C PHE A 189 -2.08 -14.10 14.52
N GLU A 190 -1.26 -13.81 15.53
CA GLU A 190 0.21 -13.92 15.42
C GLU A 190 0.66 -15.33 15.04
N LYS A 191 0.08 -16.33 15.70
CA LYS A 191 0.33 -17.75 15.40
C LYS A 191 -0.07 -18.09 13.96
N PHE A 192 -1.22 -17.60 13.50
CA PHE A 192 -1.68 -17.75 12.13
C PHE A 192 -0.69 -17.16 11.12
N VAL A 193 -0.20 -15.92 11.33
CA VAL A 193 0.77 -15.29 10.42
C VAL A 193 2.07 -16.10 10.35
N ARG A 194 2.57 -16.60 11.48
CA ARG A 194 3.77 -17.47 11.52
C ARG A 194 3.56 -18.77 10.73
N LEU A 195 2.40 -19.42 10.89
CA LEU A 195 2.07 -20.64 10.17
C LEU A 195 1.95 -20.41 8.65
N VAL A 196 1.35 -19.29 8.25
CA VAL A 196 1.25 -18.89 6.84
C VAL A 196 2.64 -18.61 6.26
N ALA A 197 3.51 -17.92 6.99
CA ALA A 197 4.89 -17.65 6.57
C ALA A 197 5.72 -18.93 6.37
N GLY A 198 5.51 -19.95 7.21
CA GLY A 198 6.17 -21.26 7.07
C GLY A 198 5.63 -22.13 5.93
N ARG A 199 4.47 -21.80 5.36
CA ARG A 199 3.80 -22.54 4.27
C ARG A 199 3.92 -21.84 2.91
N VAL A 200 4.79 -20.85 2.82
CA VAL A 200 5.07 -20.12 1.59
C VAL A 200 5.50 -21.10 0.49
N GLY A 201 4.79 -21.07 -0.64
CA GLY A 201 5.05 -21.94 -1.81
C GLY A 201 4.28 -23.26 -1.80
N GLN A 202 3.37 -23.47 -0.85
CA GLN A 202 2.53 -24.65 -0.75
C GLN A 202 1.06 -24.32 -1.04
N LEU A 203 0.26 -25.34 -1.41
CA LEU A 203 -1.18 -25.20 -1.53
C LEU A 203 -1.81 -24.91 -0.16
N VAL A 204 -2.64 -23.87 -0.10
CA VAL A 204 -3.28 -23.43 1.14
C VAL A 204 -4.48 -24.32 1.45
N ASN A 205 -4.43 -25.03 2.59
CA ASN A 205 -5.56 -25.78 3.13
C ASN A 205 -6.12 -25.05 4.37
N LEU A 206 -7.31 -24.46 4.22
CA LEU A 206 -7.94 -23.65 5.26
C LEU A 206 -8.35 -24.45 6.50
N GLN A 207 -8.76 -25.71 6.32
CA GLN A 207 -9.15 -26.60 7.41
C GLN A 207 -7.94 -26.99 8.27
N SER A 208 -6.84 -27.40 7.63
CA SER A 208 -5.58 -27.70 8.33
C SER A 208 -5.05 -26.47 9.05
N LEU A 209 -5.00 -25.32 8.36
CA LEU A 209 -4.51 -24.08 8.95
C LEU A 209 -5.38 -23.63 10.13
N GLY A 210 -6.70 -23.80 10.03
CA GLY A 210 -7.63 -23.54 11.12
C GLY A 210 -7.40 -24.44 12.33
N ALA A 211 -7.21 -25.74 12.10
CA ALA A 211 -6.90 -26.70 13.16
C ALA A 211 -5.57 -26.37 13.87
N ASP A 212 -4.52 -26.04 13.12
CA ASP A 212 -3.20 -25.72 13.68
C ASP A 212 -3.22 -24.42 14.47
N VAL A 213 -3.98 -23.42 14.02
CA VAL A 213 -4.16 -22.15 14.74
C VAL A 213 -5.04 -22.34 15.97
N GLY A 214 -6.13 -23.11 15.84
CA GLY A 214 -7.20 -23.25 16.83
C GLY A 214 -8.44 -22.40 16.51
N VAL A 215 -8.74 -22.14 15.23
CA VAL A 215 -9.90 -21.34 14.76
C VAL A 215 -10.62 -22.03 13.61
N SER A 216 -11.81 -21.53 13.26
CA SER A 216 -12.57 -22.06 12.12
C SER A 216 -11.90 -21.74 10.77
N ALA A 217 -12.14 -22.58 9.76
CA ALA A 217 -11.67 -22.31 8.40
C ALA A 217 -12.21 -20.99 7.82
N HIS A 218 -13.42 -20.58 8.21
CA HIS A 218 -13.99 -19.27 7.87
C HIS A 218 -13.15 -18.12 8.44
N THR A 219 -12.77 -18.22 9.72
CA THR A 219 -11.90 -17.22 10.38
C THR A 219 -10.54 -17.13 9.70
N VAL A 220 -9.95 -18.27 9.31
CA VAL A 220 -8.71 -18.30 8.53
C VAL A 220 -8.89 -17.59 7.18
N GLN A 221 -9.99 -17.84 6.48
CA GLN A 221 -10.29 -17.20 5.21
C GLN A 221 -10.43 -15.68 5.37
N GLU A 222 -11.17 -15.22 6.37
CA GLU A 222 -11.30 -13.80 6.69
C GLU A 222 -9.93 -13.17 6.95
N TRP A 223 -9.11 -13.80 7.79
CA TRP A 223 -7.76 -13.30 8.11
C TRP A 223 -6.82 -13.28 6.90
N LEU A 224 -6.91 -14.25 5.99
CA LEU A 224 -6.17 -14.22 4.72
C LEU A 224 -6.61 -13.05 3.85
N THR A 225 -7.92 -12.87 3.66
CA THR A 225 -8.47 -11.74 2.89
C THR A 225 -8.04 -10.40 3.47
N LEU A 226 -8.03 -10.29 4.80
CA LEU A 226 -7.56 -9.09 5.51
C LEU A 226 -6.08 -8.81 5.26
N LEU A 227 -5.21 -9.83 5.38
CA LEU A 227 -3.78 -9.70 5.10
C LEU A 227 -3.50 -9.32 3.64
N GLU A 228 -4.23 -9.88 2.69
CA GLU A 228 -4.08 -9.57 1.26
C GLU A 228 -4.40 -8.11 0.96
N ALA A 229 -5.50 -7.63 1.50
CA ALA A 229 -5.99 -6.30 1.22
C ALA A 229 -5.32 -5.19 2.05
N SER A 230 -4.74 -5.52 3.19
CA SER A 230 -3.84 -4.62 3.94
C SER A 230 -2.40 -4.61 3.39
N TYR A 231 -2.17 -5.32 2.27
CA TYR A 231 -0.86 -5.51 1.64
C TYR A 231 0.23 -6.07 2.57
N THR A 232 -0.18 -6.64 3.71
CA THR A 232 0.73 -7.16 4.74
C THR A 232 0.81 -8.67 4.75
N SER A 233 0.10 -9.34 3.84
CA SER A 233 0.32 -10.75 3.56
C SER A 233 1.79 -10.97 3.22
N PRO A 234 2.56 -11.73 4.05
CA PRO A 234 3.91 -12.16 3.69
C PRO A 234 3.92 -12.98 2.39
N CYS A 235 2.75 -13.52 2.01
CA CYS A 235 2.51 -14.36 0.85
C CYS A 235 2.28 -13.63 -0.47
N HIS A 236 2.19 -12.30 -0.50
CA HIS A 236 1.95 -11.55 -1.76
C HIS A 236 3.10 -11.66 -2.79
N LYS A 237 4.17 -12.40 -2.49
CA LYS A 237 5.20 -12.76 -3.47
C LYS A 237 5.23 -14.24 -3.86
N ILE A 238 4.49 -15.15 -3.23
CA ILE A 238 4.67 -16.60 -3.46
C ILE A 238 3.38 -17.45 -3.40
N VAL A 239 2.23 -16.92 -2.99
CA VAL A 239 1.00 -17.71 -3.13
C VAL A 239 0.38 -17.45 -4.49
N PHE A 240 0.57 -18.41 -5.40
CA PHE A 240 -0.38 -18.66 -6.47
C PHE A 240 -1.71 -18.99 -5.81
N PHE A 241 -2.60 -18.01 -5.71
CA PHE A 241 -4.00 -18.31 -5.54
C PHE A 241 -4.51 -18.75 -6.91
N ASP A 242 -4.63 -20.06 -7.10
CA ASP A 242 -5.53 -20.61 -8.11
C ASP A 242 -6.96 -20.32 -7.63
N GLN A 243 -7.39 -19.07 -7.84
CA GLN A 243 -8.81 -18.86 -8.04
C GLN A 243 -9.09 -19.40 -9.43
N GLY A 244 -9.74 -20.56 -9.47
CA GLY A 244 -10.10 -21.27 -10.69
C GLY A 244 -10.68 -20.35 -11.75
N ASN A 245 -9.79 -19.82 -12.59
CA ASN A 245 -9.99 -19.38 -13.95
C ASN A 245 -8.63 -19.06 -14.56
N MET A 246 -8.25 -19.94 -15.49
CA MET A 246 -7.19 -19.74 -16.46
C MET A 246 -7.24 -18.32 -17.04
N VAL A 247 -6.14 -17.58 -16.93
CA VAL A 247 -5.74 -16.66 -18.00
C VAL A 247 -4.23 -16.85 -18.21
N ARG A 248 -3.91 -17.12 -19.47
CA ARG A 248 -2.58 -17.35 -20.03
C ARG A 248 -1.63 -16.16 -19.86
#